data_AF-A0A7R9TZB7-F1
#
_entry.id   AF-A0A7R9TZB7-F1
#
_cell.length_a   1.000
_cell.length_b   1.000
_cell.length_c   1.000
_cell.angle_alpha   90.00
_cell.angle_beta   90.00
_cell.angle_gamma   90.00
#
_symmetry.space_group_name_H-M   'P 1'
#
loop_
_entity.id
_entity.type
_entity.pdbx_description
1 polymer ?
#
loop_
_entity_poly.entity_id
_entity_poly.type
_entity_poly.pdbx_seq_one_letter_code
_entity_poly.pdbx_strand_id
1 'polypeptide(L)'
;IAEHKQIINMLVEEGEGLKAQLSQATSVLERTGVDTLLRLLRKDGNEDNATRRAAAKALANICARAAGAREVLAAQGVAALSAHLADDSTDEALRRLAAGALANLAMFPEGRSEMLGFSARVA
;
A
#
# COMPACT_ATOMS: atom_id res chain seq x y z
N ILE A 1 2.42 38.13 -32.44
CA ILE A 1 3.43 37.75 -31.39
C ILE A 1 2.78 37.68 -30.00
N ALA A 2 2.08 38.72 -29.53
CA ALA A 2 1.41 38.71 -28.22
C ALA A 2 0.36 37.58 -28.07
N GLU A 3 -0.47 37.39 -29.10
CA GLU A 3 -1.54 36.40 -29.12
C GLU A 3 -1.00 34.95 -29.08
N HIS A 4 0.04 34.66 -29.86
CA HIS A 4 0.72 33.36 -29.82
C HIS A 4 1.33 33.08 -28.44
N LYS A 5 1.84 34.11 -27.76
CA LYS A 5 2.40 33.97 -26.40
C LYS A 5 1.30 33.67 -25.38
N GLN A 6 0.12 34.26 -25.53
CA GLN A 6 -1.06 33.92 -24.71
C GLN A 6 -1.52 32.48 -24.93
N ILE A 7 -1.59 32.03 -26.19
CA ILE A 7 -1.96 30.64 -26.52
C ILE A 7 -0.96 29.66 -25.91
N ILE A 8 0.34 29.92 -26.03
CA ILE A 8 1.38 29.08 -25.42
C ILE A 8 1.21 29.01 -23.90
N ASN A 9 0.96 30.14 -23.24
CA ASN A 9 0.76 30.16 -21.79
C ASN A 9 -0.48 29.35 -21.36
N MET A 10 -1.60 29.50 -22.07
CA MET A 10 -2.82 28.70 -21.79
C MET A 10 -2.56 27.20 -21.94
N LEU A 11 -1.85 26.79 -23.01
CA LEU A 11 -1.51 25.38 -23.23
C LEU A 11 -0.57 24.83 -22.15
N VAL A 12 0.34 25.65 -21.60
CA VAL A 12 1.20 25.25 -20.48
C VAL A 12 0.40 25.06 -19.21
N GLU A 13 -0.50 26.00 -18.88
CA GLU A 13 -1.37 25.90 -17.71
C GLU A 13 -2.30 24.68 -17.79
N GLU A 14 -2.87 24.43 -18.97
CA GLU A 14 -3.70 23.25 -19.23
C GLU A 14 -2.87 21.95 -19.09
N GLY A 15 -1.63 21.94 -19.62
CA GLY A 15 -0.72 20.80 -19.50
C GLY A 15 -0.36 20.47 -18.04
N GLU A 16 -0.06 21.48 -17.22
CA GLU A 16 0.20 21.28 -15.79
C GLU A 16 -1.07 20.85 -15.04
N GLY A 17 -2.24 21.37 -15.41
CA GLY A 17 -3.53 20.94 -14.88
C GLY A 17 -3.81 19.46 -15.14
N LEU A 18 -3.61 18.99 -16.37
CA LEU A 18 -3.77 17.58 -16.75
C LEU A 18 -2.80 16.66 -15.99
N LYS A 19 -1.56 17.10 -15.81
CA LYS A 19 -0.55 16.34 -15.05
C LYS A 19 -0.94 16.19 -13.58
N ALA A 20 -1.47 17.25 -12.97
CA ALA A 20 -1.97 17.21 -11.59
C ALA A 20 -3.15 16.23 -11.46
N GLN A 21 -4.11 16.28 -12.38
CA GLN A 21 -5.26 15.36 -12.41
C GLN A 21 -4.81 13.89 -12.56
N LEU A 22 -3.86 13.62 -13.46
CA LEU A 22 -3.31 12.27 -13.64
C LEU A 22 -2.64 11.77 -12.36
N SER A 23 -1.82 12.61 -11.72
CA SER A 23 -1.16 12.26 -10.45
C SER A 23 -2.18 11.95 -9.35
N GLN A 24 -3.25 12.74 -9.25
CA GLN A 24 -4.33 12.49 -8.29
C GLN A 24 -5.04 11.16 -8.59
N ALA A 25 -5.41 10.90 -9.84
CA ALA A 25 -6.05 9.66 -10.26
C ALA A 25 -5.19 8.43 -9.95
N THR A 26 -3.87 8.50 -10.22
CA THR A 26 -2.93 7.43 -9.85
C THR A 26 -2.93 7.19 -8.35
N SER A 27 -2.87 8.23 -7.53
CA SER A 27 -2.86 8.08 -6.05
C SER A 27 -4.13 7.43 -5.50
N VAL A 28 -5.28 7.68 -6.13
CA VAL A 28 -6.56 7.07 -5.73
C VAL A 28 -6.60 5.60 -6.12
N LEU A 29 -6.13 5.27 -7.32
CA LEU A 29 -6.05 3.87 -7.78
C LEU A 29 -5.07 3.05 -6.93
N GLU A 30 -3.92 3.62 -6.58
CA GLU A 30 -2.94 2.96 -5.71
C GLU A 30 -3.52 2.66 -4.33
N ARG A 31 -4.17 3.64 -3.70
CA ARG A 31 -4.88 3.45 -2.41
C ARG A 31 -5.98 2.41 -2.50
N THR A 32 -6.84 2.53 -3.50
CA THR A 32 -7.96 1.59 -3.71
C THR A 32 -7.46 0.16 -3.93
N GLY A 33 -6.35 0.01 -4.64
CA GLY A 33 -5.67 -1.28 -4.84
C GLY A 33 -5.16 -1.86 -3.53
N VAL A 34 -4.45 -1.07 -2.71
CA VAL A 34 -3.95 -1.51 -1.39
C VAL A 34 -5.10 -1.91 -0.47
N ASP A 35 -6.14 -1.09 -0.36
CA ASP A 35 -7.32 -1.41 0.47
C ASP A 35 -8.00 -2.71 0.03
N THR A 36 -8.10 -2.93 -1.29
CA THR A 36 -8.67 -4.16 -1.83
C THR A 36 -7.82 -5.37 -1.47
N LEU A 37 -6.49 -5.28 -1.59
CA LEU A 37 -5.58 -6.36 -1.20
C LEU A 37 -5.65 -6.65 0.29
N LEU A 38 -5.73 -5.61 1.13
CA LEU A 38 -5.89 -5.78 2.57
C LEU A 38 -7.23 -6.41 2.93
N ARG A 39 -8.32 -6.06 2.23
CA ARG A 39 -9.64 -6.71 2.38
C ARG A 39 -9.57 -8.20 2.05
N LEU A 40 -8.93 -8.56 0.93
CA LEU A 40 -8.75 -9.96 0.52
C LEU A 40 -7.87 -10.76 1.49
N LEU A 41 -6.95 -10.07 2.17
CA LEU A 41 -6.08 -10.67 3.16
C LEU A 41 -6.81 -10.99 4.47
N ARG A 42 -7.83 -10.21 4.87
CA ARG A 42 -8.45 -10.29 6.22
C ARG A 42 -9.00 -11.66 6.58
N LYS A 43 -8.70 -12.14 7.79
CA LYS A 43 -9.06 -13.47 8.28
C LYS A 43 -10.57 -13.73 8.38
N ASP A 44 -11.35 -12.69 8.63
CA ASP A 44 -12.82 -12.73 8.71
C ASP A 44 -13.53 -12.77 7.33
N GLY A 45 -12.79 -12.70 6.23
CA GLY A 45 -13.33 -12.83 4.88
C GLY A 45 -13.58 -14.28 4.42
N ASN A 46 -14.34 -14.43 3.34
CA ASN A 46 -14.64 -15.72 2.70
C ASN A 46 -13.59 -16.20 1.69
N GLU A 47 -12.46 -15.50 1.59
CA GLU A 47 -11.41 -15.81 0.62
C GLU A 47 -10.63 -17.06 1.02
N ASP A 48 -10.27 -17.88 0.03
CA ASP A 48 -9.44 -19.05 0.24
C ASP A 48 -7.96 -18.69 0.50
N ASN A 49 -7.17 -19.68 0.91
CA ASN A 49 -5.75 -19.50 1.18
C ASN A 49 -4.94 -19.09 -0.07
N ALA A 50 -5.38 -19.48 -1.28
CA ALA A 50 -4.67 -19.11 -2.50
C ALA A 50 -4.82 -17.60 -2.79
N THR A 51 -6.04 -17.07 -2.68
CA THR A 51 -6.34 -15.64 -2.80
C THR A 51 -5.62 -14.83 -1.73
N ARG A 52 -5.63 -15.28 -0.47
CA ARG A 52 -4.90 -14.61 0.62
C ARG A 52 -3.39 -14.58 0.37
N ARG A 53 -2.81 -15.68 -0.11
CA ARG A 53 -1.38 -15.72 -0.49
C ARG A 53 -1.08 -14.78 -1.65
N ALA A 54 -1.94 -14.74 -2.66
CA ALA A 54 -1.76 -13.82 -3.78
C ALA A 54 -1.80 -12.36 -3.30
N ALA A 55 -2.75 -12.01 -2.44
CA ALA A 55 -2.86 -10.69 -1.82
C ALA A 55 -1.61 -10.35 -0.98
N ALA A 56 -1.17 -11.25 -0.11
CA ALA A 56 0.02 -11.06 0.71
C ALA A 56 1.29 -10.88 -0.15
N LYS A 57 1.44 -11.66 -1.23
CA LYS A 57 2.56 -11.53 -2.17
C LYS A 57 2.54 -10.18 -2.89
N ALA A 58 1.37 -9.73 -3.33
CA ALA A 58 1.22 -8.42 -3.96
C ALA A 58 1.58 -7.30 -2.98
N LEU A 59 1.09 -7.37 -1.74
CA LEU A 59 1.43 -6.42 -0.67
C LEU A 59 2.94 -6.43 -0.36
N ALA A 60 3.57 -7.60 -0.29
CA ALA A 60 5.02 -7.70 -0.09
C ALA A 60 5.81 -6.97 -1.19
N ASN A 61 5.41 -7.16 -2.45
CA ASN A 61 6.02 -6.46 -3.58
C ASN A 61 5.77 -4.95 -3.55
N ILE A 62 4.56 -4.51 -3.17
CA ILE A 62 4.23 -3.09 -3.01
C ILE A 62 5.09 -2.45 -1.90
N CYS A 63 5.20 -3.13 -0.76
CA CYS A 63 6.01 -2.70 0.39
C CYS A 63 7.50 -2.60 0.07
N ALA A 64 8.00 -3.27 -0.97
CA ALA A 64 9.40 -3.18 -1.37
C ALA A 64 9.79 -1.80 -1.95
N ARG A 65 8.83 -0.91 -2.20
CA ARG A 65 9.04 0.46 -2.71
C ARG A 65 8.56 1.48 -1.69
N ALA A 66 9.27 2.59 -1.53
CA ALA A 66 8.93 3.62 -0.54
C ALA A 66 7.50 4.17 -0.68
N ALA A 67 7.04 4.45 -1.90
CA ALA A 67 5.67 4.91 -2.14
C ALA A 67 4.64 3.86 -1.73
N GLY A 68 4.83 2.60 -2.15
CA GLY A 68 3.94 1.51 -1.78
C GLY A 68 3.92 1.22 -0.28
N ALA A 69 5.08 1.30 0.39
CA ALA A 69 5.17 1.18 1.83
C ALA A 69 4.32 2.24 2.54
N ARG A 70 4.38 3.51 2.11
CA ARG A 70 3.56 4.59 2.67
C ARG A 70 2.07 4.33 2.50
N GLU A 71 1.64 3.87 1.32
CA GLU A 71 0.23 3.55 1.10
C GLU A 71 -0.25 2.39 1.98
N VAL A 72 0.55 1.34 2.14
CA VAL A 72 0.22 0.22 3.03
C VAL A 72 0.17 0.66 4.49
N LEU A 73 1.06 1.56 4.93
CA LEU A 73 1.01 2.12 6.29
C LEU A 73 -0.24 2.98 6.50
N ALA A 74 -0.58 3.84 5.54
CA ALA A 74 -1.78 4.68 5.59
C ALA A 74 -3.07 3.84 5.68
N ALA A 75 -3.09 2.68 5.03
CA ALA A 75 -4.19 1.73 5.06
C ALA A 75 -4.19 0.77 6.27
N GLN A 76 -3.42 1.07 7.33
CA GLN A 76 -3.31 0.23 8.54
C GLN A 76 -2.78 -1.20 8.27
N GLY A 77 -1.96 -1.36 7.23
CA GLY A 77 -1.50 -2.67 6.77
C GLY A 77 -0.66 -3.46 7.80
N VAL A 78 0.03 -2.78 8.72
CA VAL A 78 0.81 -3.44 9.79
C VAL A 78 -0.08 -4.32 10.67
N ALA A 79 -1.25 -3.82 11.07
CA ALA A 79 -2.19 -4.57 11.89
C ALA A 79 -2.73 -5.80 11.15
N ALA A 80 -3.15 -5.61 9.88
CA ALA A 80 -3.67 -6.69 9.06
C ALA A 80 -2.63 -7.80 8.81
N LEU A 81 -1.38 -7.44 8.50
CA LEU A 81 -0.31 -8.40 8.28
C LEU A 81 0.08 -9.11 9.58
N SER A 82 0.13 -8.41 10.72
CA SER A 82 0.50 -8.99 12.01
C SER A 82 -0.53 -10.01 12.52
N ALA A 83 -1.81 -9.84 12.19
CA ALA A 83 -2.87 -10.77 12.55
C ALA A 83 -2.66 -12.20 11.99
N HIS A 84 -1.91 -12.33 10.89
CA HIS A 84 -1.53 -13.63 10.31
C HIS A 84 -0.32 -14.25 10.99
N LEU A 85 0.56 -13.46 11.60
CA LEU A 85 1.73 -13.99 12.31
C LEU A 85 1.35 -14.57 13.68
N ALA A 86 0.38 -13.94 14.34
CA ALA A 86 -0.08 -14.29 15.68
C ALA A 86 -0.94 -15.57 15.75
N ASP A 87 -1.38 -16.11 14.62
CA ASP A 87 -2.22 -17.32 14.59
C ASP A 87 -1.50 -18.48 13.91
N ASP A 88 -1.22 -19.51 14.71
CA ASP A 88 -0.54 -20.73 14.28
C ASP A 88 -1.36 -21.62 13.34
N SER A 89 -2.67 -21.42 13.25
CA SER A 89 -3.52 -22.06 12.23
C SER A 89 -3.39 -21.43 10.83
N THR A 90 -2.72 -20.27 10.73
CA THR A 90 -2.48 -19.62 9.44
C THR A 90 -1.54 -20.47 8.59
N ASP A 91 -1.92 -20.69 7.32
CA ASP A 91 -1.08 -21.33 6.31
C ASP A 91 0.36 -20.81 6.32
N GLU A 92 1.35 -21.71 6.41
CA GLU A 92 2.75 -21.34 6.60
C GLU A 92 3.27 -20.43 5.46
N ALA A 93 2.87 -20.71 4.22
CA ALA A 93 3.27 -19.88 3.09
C ALA A 93 2.66 -18.47 3.19
N LEU A 94 1.41 -18.34 3.64
CA LEU A 94 0.81 -17.05 3.95
C LEU A 94 1.55 -16.32 5.09
N ARG A 95 1.89 -17.01 6.19
CA ARG A 95 2.68 -16.42 7.30
C ARG A 95 4.01 -15.88 6.81
N ARG A 96 4.73 -16.65 5.99
CA ARG A 96 6.02 -16.22 5.41
C ARG A 96 5.89 -15.00 4.51
N LEU A 97 4.84 -14.94 3.69
CA LEU A 97 4.57 -13.77 2.83
C LEU A 97 4.21 -12.53 3.67
N ALA A 98 3.39 -12.68 4.71
CA ALA A 98 3.05 -11.59 5.62
C ALA A 98 4.29 -11.06 6.36
N ALA A 99 5.14 -11.97 6.86
CA ALA A 99 6.42 -11.62 7.46
C ALA A 99 7.35 -10.90 6.47
N GLY A 100 7.39 -11.35 5.21
CA GLY A 100 8.16 -10.69 4.16
C GLY A 100 7.67 -9.27 3.85
N ALA A 101 6.36 -9.05 3.83
CA ALA A 101 5.80 -7.70 3.67
C ALA A 101 6.18 -6.78 4.85
N LEU A 102 6.08 -7.28 6.08
CA LEU A 102 6.51 -6.53 7.27
C LEU A 102 8.02 -6.26 7.26
N ALA A 103 8.85 -7.22 6.84
CA ALA A 103 10.29 -7.01 6.69
C ALA A 103 10.58 -5.89 5.68
N ASN A 104 9.87 -5.86 4.54
CA ASN A 104 10.00 -4.79 3.55
C ASN A 104 9.57 -3.43 4.12
N LEU A 105 8.48 -3.36 4.89
CA LEU A 105 8.07 -2.13 5.57
C LEU A 105 9.13 -1.65 6.57
N ALA A 106 9.78 -2.56 7.31
CA ALA A 106 10.80 -2.25 8.31
C ALA A 106 12.09 -1.68 7.69
N MET A 107 12.30 -1.81 6.38
CA MET A 107 13.40 -1.16 5.68
C MET A 107 13.25 0.37 5.69
N PHE A 108 12.03 0.90 5.86
CA PHE A 108 11.76 2.34 5.89
C PHE A 108 11.58 2.87 7.33
N PRO A 109 12.05 4.09 7.64
CA PRO A 109 11.87 4.69 8.97
C PRO A 109 10.41 4.73 9.45
N GLU A 110 9.49 5.11 8.56
CA GLU A 110 8.06 5.21 8.86
C GLU A 110 7.48 3.84 9.25
N GLY A 111 7.90 2.78 8.55
CA GLY A 111 7.47 1.42 8.86
C GLY A 111 7.99 0.92 10.21
N ARG A 112 9.26 1.22 10.55
CA ARG A 112 9.82 0.88 11.88
C ARG A 112 9.08 1.58 13.00
N SER A 113 8.83 2.88 12.85
CA SER A 113 8.08 3.67 13.85
C SER A 113 6.67 3.11 14.05
N GLU A 114 5.96 2.79 12.96
CA GLU A 114 4.62 2.22 13.07
C GLU A 114 4.62 0.84 13.73
N MET A 115 5.59 -0.03 13.44
CA MET A 115 5.69 -1.34 14.09
C MET A 115 6.01 -1.26 15.58
N LEU A 116 6.90 -0.35 15.98
CA LEU A 116 7.17 -0.10 17.40
C LEU A 116 5.93 0.43 18.12
N GLY A 117 5.22 1.38 17.50
CA GLY A 117 3.95 1.90 18.02
C GLY A 117 2.83 0.85 18.04
N PHE A 118 2.80 -0.05 17.06
CA PHE A 118 1.87 -1.19 17.06
C PHE A 118 2.16 -2.15 18.21
N SER A 119 3.41 -2.58 18.37
CA SER A 119 3.83 -3.47 19.46
C SER A 119 3.45 -2.89 20.84
N ALA A 120 3.70 -1.60 21.07
CA ALA A 120 3.33 -0.93 22.32
C ALA A 120 1.82 -0.83 22.58
N ARG A 121 0.97 -0.90 21.55
CA ARG A 121 -0.50 -0.88 21.69
C ARG A 121 -1.10 -2.25 22.00
N VAL A 122 -0.38 -3.33 21.69
CA VAL A 122 -0.88 -4.72 21.79
C VAL A 122 -0.21 -5.54 22.89
N ALA A 123 0.81 -5.00 23.54
CA ALA A 123 1.45 -5.55 24.74
C ALA A 123 0.70 -5.14 26.01
#